data_AF-X8CEJ2-F1
#
_entry.id   AF-X8CEJ2-F1
#
_cell.length_a   1.000
_cell.length_b   1.000
_cell.length_c   1.000
_cell.angle_alpha   90.00
_cell.angle_beta   90.00
_cell.angle_gamma   90.00
#
_symmetry.space_group_name_H-M   'P 1'
#
loop_
_entity.id
_entity.type
_entity.pdbx_description
1 polymer ?
#
loop_
_entity_poly.entity_id
_entity_poly.type
_entity_poly.pdbx_seq_one_letter_code
_entity_poly.pdbx_strand_id
1 'polypeptide(L)' 'MAYLMTEELTDTDSVFIVGGGKVQRTALFQNDGITFDSVPSVEDIAAKWGQITDLSAAQQASFKLG' A
#
# COMPACT_ATOMS: atom_id res chain seq x y z
N MET A 1 20.44 -21.60 8.96
CA MET A 1 20.29 -20.73 7.78
C MET A 1 18.96 -20.01 7.89
N ALA A 2 18.92 -18.70 7.66
CA ALA A 2 17.66 -17.94 7.67
C ALA A 2 16.93 -18.18 6.33
N TYR A 3 15.69 -18.70 6.38
CA TYR A 3 14.92 -19.09 5.19
C TYR A 3 14.77 -17.96 4.15
N LEU A 4 14.70 -16.70 4.60
CA LEU A 4 14.59 -15.54 3.71
C LEU A 4 15.77 -15.33 2.75
N MET A 5 16.94 -15.94 3.03
CA MET A 5 18.17 -15.77 2.26
C MET A 5 18.58 -17.07 1.53
N THR A 6 17.61 -17.95 1.28
CA THR A 6 17.83 -19.23 0.60
C THR A 6 17.49 -19.11 -0.88
N GLU A 7 18.12 -19.93 -1.73
CA GLU A 7 17.91 -19.89 -3.18
C GLU A 7 16.53 -20.44 -3.60
N GLU A 8 15.92 -21.24 -2.74
CA GLU A 8 14.59 -21.80 -2.91
C GLU A 8 13.48 -20.77 -2.71
N LEU A 9 13.79 -19.63 -2.07
CA LEU A 9 12.79 -18.58 -1.84
C LEU A 9 12.64 -17.70 -3.08
N THR A 10 11.44 -17.75 -3.66
CA THR A 10 11.06 -16.96 -4.84
C THR A 10 10.35 -15.66 -4.50
N ASP A 11 10.07 -15.41 -3.22
CA ASP A 11 9.45 -14.17 -2.75
C ASP A 11 10.40 -12.97 -2.94
N THR A 12 9.90 -11.91 -3.57
CA THR A 12 10.57 -10.61 -3.70
C THR A 12 9.73 -9.51 -3.05
N ASP A 13 10.35 -8.37 -2.75
CA ASP A 13 9.72 -7.12 -2.30
C ASP A 13 8.68 -7.28 -1.18
N SER A 14 8.92 -8.25 -0.29
CA SER A 14 7.98 -8.64 0.74
C SER A 14 8.41 -8.13 2.10
N VAL A 15 7.45 -7.55 2.84
CA VAL A 15 7.66 -7.09 4.21
C VAL A 15 7.14 -8.14 5.17
N PHE A 16 7.99 -8.55 6.13
CA PHE A 16 7.63 -9.50 7.16
C PHE A 16 7.80 -8.90 8.55
N ILE A 17 6.84 -9.16 9.44
CA ILE A 17 6.89 -8.83 10.87
C ILE A 17 7.16 -10.13 11.62
N VAL A 18 8.27 -10.20 12.36
CA VAL A 18 8.73 -11.41 13.05
C VAL A 18 9.10 -11.10 14.51
N GLY A 19 8.53 -11.86 15.45
CA GLY A 19 8.81 -11.72 16.88
C GLY A 19 7.92 -12.61 17.76
N GLY A 20 8.42 -13.02 18.93
CA GLY A 20 7.65 -13.82 19.89
C GLY A 20 7.16 -15.18 19.36
N GLY A 21 7.82 -15.75 18.35
CA GLY A 21 7.39 -16.99 17.68
C GLY A 21 6.34 -16.80 16.57
N LYS A 22 5.92 -15.56 16.29
CA LYS A 22 4.97 -15.22 15.22
C LYS A 22 5.72 -14.72 13.98
N VAL A 23 5.25 -15.14 12.80
CA VAL A 23 5.69 -14.65 11.49
C VAL A 23 4.47 -14.19 10.71
N GLN A 24 4.51 -12.99 10.15
CA GLN A 24 3.43 -12.43 9.33
C GLN A 24 3.99 -11.73 8.11
N ARG A 25 3.28 -11.79 6.99
CA ARG A 25 3.53 -10.96 5.81
C ARG A 25 2.60 -9.76 5.83
N THR A 26 3.15 -8.59 5.52
CA THR A 26 2.40 -7.34 5.39
C THR A 26 2.15 -7.06 3.91
N ALA A 27 0.93 -6.66 3.57
CA ALA A 27 0.56 -6.17 2.24
C ALA A 27 0.03 -4.73 2.36
N LEU A 28 0.26 -3.93 1.32
CA LEU A 28 -0.28 -2.57 1.23
C LEU A 28 -1.70 -2.60 0.66
N PHE A 29 -2.57 -1.79 1.23
CA PHE A 29 -3.93 -1.54 0.74
C PHE A 29 -4.10 -0.04 0.49
N GLN A 30 -4.91 0.32 -0.50
CA GLN A 30 -5.20 1.69 -0.91
C GLN A 30 -6.68 1.83 -1.30
N ASN A 31 -7.23 3.04 -1.28
CA ASN A 31 -8.52 3.32 -1.91
C ASN A 31 -8.34 3.61 -3.41
N ASP A 32 -9.45 3.91 -4.10
CA ASP A 32 -9.43 4.26 -5.53
C ASP A 32 -8.66 5.56 -5.83
N GLY A 33 -8.35 6.33 -4.79
CA GLY A 33 -7.77 7.65 -4.91
C GLY A 33 -8.70 8.62 -5.63
N ILE A 34 -8.15 9.77 -5.96
CA ILE A 34 -8.80 10.77 -6.80
C ILE A 34 -7.81 11.25 -7.86
N THR A 35 -8.31 11.55 -9.04
CA THR A 35 -7.53 12.21 -10.11
C THR A 35 -8.09 13.62 -10.28
N PHE A 36 -7.22 14.62 -10.29
CA PHE A 36 -7.59 15.99 -10.57
C PHE A 36 -7.33 16.29 -12.05
N ASP A 37 -8.28 16.95 -12.71
CA ASP A 37 -8.19 17.26 -14.16
C ASP A 37 -7.16 18.35 -14.47
N SER A 38 -6.76 19.13 -13.47
CA SER A 38 -5.72 20.16 -13.52
C SER A 38 -4.89 20.12 -12.25
N VAL A 39 -3.77 20.85 -12.22
CA VAL A 39 -2.97 21.01 -11.00
C VAL A 39 -3.87 21.57 -9.89
N PRO A 40 -4.11 20.83 -8.80
CA PRO A 40 -4.99 21.27 -7.74
C PRO A 40 -4.31 22.31 -6.85
N SER A 41 -5.10 23.21 -6.28
CA SER A 41 -4.70 24.04 -5.14
C SER A 41 -4.74 23.23 -3.82
N VAL A 42 -4.22 23.82 -2.74
CA VAL A 42 -4.32 23.21 -1.41
C VAL A 42 -5.78 23.13 -0.96
N GLU A 43 -6.58 24.13 -1.31
CA GLU A 43 -8.01 24.20 -1.03
C GLU A 43 -8.78 23.08 -1.74
N ASP A 44 -8.43 22.76 -3.00
CA ASP A 44 -9.03 21.66 -3.75
C ASP A 44 -8.77 20.30 -3.07
N ILE A 45 -7.53 20.09 -2.59
CA ILE A 45 -7.15 18.87 -1.85
C ILE A 45 -7.92 18.80 -0.53
N ALA A 46 -7.98 19.90 0.22
CA ALA A 46 -8.70 19.96 1.49
C ALA A 46 -10.20 19.66 1.31
N ALA A 47 -10.81 20.20 0.26
CA ALA A 47 -12.21 19.94 -0.08
C ALA A 47 -12.51 18.47 -0.42
N LYS A 48 -11.51 17.72 -0.87
CA LYS A 48 -11.62 16.28 -1.19
C LYS A 48 -11.01 15.36 -0.12
N TRP A 49 -10.52 15.90 0.99
CA TRP A 49 -9.77 15.14 1.99
C TRP A 49 -10.52 13.91 2.53
N GLY A 50 -11.83 14.04 2.75
CA GLY A 50 -12.68 12.92 3.16
C GLY A 50 -12.62 11.74 2.19
N GLN A 51 -12.65 11.99 0.87
CA GLN A 51 -12.54 10.94 -0.16
C GLN A 51 -11.11 10.38 -0.23
N ILE A 52 -10.09 11.25 -0.14
CA ILE A 52 -8.67 10.85 -0.15
C ILE A 52 -8.36 9.88 0.99
N THR A 53 -8.94 10.11 2.17
CA THR A 53 -8.65 9.31 3.37
C THR A 53 -9.63 8.16 3.61
N ASP A 54 -10.71 8.06 2.83
CA ASP A 54 -11.70 7.00 3.02
C ASP A 54 -11.12 5.65 2.58
N LEU A 55 -10.94 4.75 3.53
CA LEU A 55 -10.46 3.38 3.32
C LEU A 55 -11.57 2.34 3.51
N SER A 56 -12.84 2.74 3.61
CA SER A 56 -13.97 1.83 3.80
C SER A 56 -14.10 0.79 2.67
N ALA A 57 -13.65 1.15 1.46
CA ALA A 57 -13.57 0.27 0.29
C ALA A 57 -12.11 -0.04 -0.11
N ALA A 58 -11.18 -0.09 0.84
CA ALA A 58 -9.77 -0.35 0.55
C ALA A 58 -9.57 -1.67 -0.20
N GLN A 59 -8.71 -1.61 -1.22
CA GLN A 59 -8.32 -2.73 -2.05
C GLN A 59 -6.81 -2.94 -1.97
N GLN A 60 -6.32 -4.10 -2.43
CA GLN A 60 -4.89 -4.35 -2.49
C GLN A 60 -4.23 -3.27 -3.36
N ALA A 61 -3.15 -2.69 -2.85
CA ALA A 61 -2.46 -1.62 -3.55
C ALA A 61 -1.94 -2.12 -4.91
N SER A 62 -2.37 -1.45 -5.97
CA SER A 62 -1.96 -1.72 -7.35
C SER A 62 -1.67 -0.39 -8.03
N PHE A 63 -0.54 0.21 -7.68
CA PHE A 63 -0.12 1.44 -8.36
C PHE A 63 0.51 1.09 -9.69
N LYS A 64 -0.10 1.54 -10.79
CA LYS A 64 0.47 1.48 -12.13
C LYS A 64 0.71 2.91 -12.57
N LEU A 65 1.98 3.27 -12.79
CA LEU A 65 2.29 4.40 -13.66
C LEU A 65 1.91 3.94 -15.06
N GLY A 66 1.00 4.66 -15.72
CA GLY A 66 0.57 4.36 -17.09
C GLY A 66 1.73 4.24 -18.05
#